data_AF-A0A447QFD8-F1
#
_entry.id   AF-A0A447QFD8-F1
#
_cell.length_a   1.000
_cell.length_b   1.000
_cell.length_c   1.000
_cell.angle_alpha   90.00
_cell.angle_beta   90.00
_cell.angle_gamma   90.00
#
_symmetry.space_group_name_H-M   'P 1'
#
loop_
_entity.id
_entity.type
_entity.pdbx_description
1 polymer ?
#
loop_
_entity_poly.entity_id
_entity_poly.type
_entity_poly.pdbx_seq_one_letter_code
_entity_poly.pdbx_strand_id
1 'polypeptide(L)'
;MLADWYRQPVFHELSAPHREALIEARSHNDGPAVAAMLEATSLGRQPWLAPQLRQLPLPKLVLCGAEDAKFQALTRAAGLPLRIIEQAGHNAHLANPRAFAAQLNDFLVNPA
;
A
#
# COMPACT_ATOMS: atom_id res chain seq x y z
N MET A 1 -17.34 -8.83 -7.57
CA MET A 1 -17.94 -7.83 -6.65
C MET A 1 -16.88 -7.34 -5.65
N LEU A 2 -17.15 -6.26 -4.89
CA LEU A 2 -16.24 -5.80 -3.83
C LEU A 2 -15.96 -6.88 -2.76
N ALA A 3 -16.92 -7.78 -2.53
CA ALA A 3 -16.72 -8.95 -1.66
C ALA A 3 -15.56 -9.85 -2.13
N ASP A 4 -15.44 -10.08 -3.44
CA ASP A 4 -14.34 -10.85 -4.02
C ASP A 4 -13.03 -10.05 -4.00
N TRP A 5 -13.13 -8.74 -4.26
CA TRP A 5 -11.98 -7.83 -4.26
C TRP A 5 -11.23 -7.90 -2.93
N TYR A 6 -11.93 -7.79 -1.80
CA TYR A 6 -11.31 -7.81 -0.47
C TYR A 6 -11.02 -9.23 0.07
N ARG A 7 -11.16 -10.26 -0.76
CA ARG A 7 -10.67 -11.63 -0.49
C ARG A 7 -9.39 -11.97 -1.26
N GLN A 8 -8.89 -11.05 -2.09
CA GLN A 8 -7.62 -11.23 -2.77
C GLN A 8 -6.47 -11.38 -1.75
N PRO A 9 -5.38 -12.10 -2.09
CA PRO A 9 -4.29 -12.40 -1.16
C PRO A 9 -3.62 -11.18 -0.52
N VAL A 10 -3.64 -10.03 -1.20
CA VAL A 10 -3.09 -8.76 -0.67
C VAL A 10 -3.87 -8.22 0.53
N PHE A 11 -5.07 -8.76 0.80
CA PHE A 11 -5.96 -8.37 1.89
C PHE A 11 -6.22 -9.54 2.88
N HIS A 12 -5.36 -10.56 2.89
CA HIS A 12 -5.54 -11.75 3.71
C HIS A 12 -5.61 -11.45 5.23
N GLU A 13 -5.00 -10.34 5.66
CA GLU A 13 -4.99 -9.88 7.05
C GLU A 13 -6.34 -9.30 7.51
N LEU A 14 -7.23 -8.94 6.58
CA LEU A 14 -8.47 -8.26 6.92
C LEU A 14 -9.44 -9.21 7.64
N SER A 15 -9.78 -8.85 8.87
CA SER A 15 -10.91 -9.43 9.60
C SER A 15 -12.24 -9.18 8.87
N ALA A 16 -13.26 -9.99 9.17
CA ALA A 16 -14.58 -9.81 8.56
C ALA A 16 -15.18 -8.41 8.80
N PRO A 17 -15.15 -7.84 10.03
CA PRO A 17 -15.65 -6.49 10.26
C PRO A 17 -14.88 -5.42 9.47
N HIS A 18 -13.55 -5.53 9.35
CA HIS A 18 -12.76 -4.58 8.56
C HIS A 18 -13.09 -4.68 7.07
N ARG A 19 -13.31 -5.90 6.56
CA ARG A 19 -13.72 -6.13 5.18
C ARG A 19 -15.08 -5.51 4.90
N GLU A 20 -16.06 -5.70 5.77
CA GLU A 20 -17.40 -5.12 5.63
C GLU A 20 -17.37 -3.59 5.63
N ALA A 21 -16.63 -2.99 6.56
CA ALA A 21 -16.45 -1.53 6.60
C ALA A 21 -15.83 -0.97 5.31
N LEU A 22 -14.86 -1.68 4.72
CA LEU A 22 -14.24 -1.28 3.45
C LEU A 22 -15.18 -1.47 2.26
N ILE A 23 -15.97 -2.54 2.23
CA ILE A 23 -16.97 -2.75 1.17
C ILE A 23 -18.00 -1.61 1.20
N GLU A 24 -18.52 -1.28 2.37
CA GLU A 24 -19.48 -0.19 2.54
C GLU A 24 -18.88 1.17 2.14
N ALA A 25 -17.64 1.44 2.55
CA ALA A 25 -16.95 2.66 2.17
C ALA A 25 -16.62 2.78 0.67
N ARG A 26 -16.65 1.68 -0.09
CA ARG A 26 -16.33 1.66 -1.53
C ARG A 26 -17.53 1.37 -2.43
N SER A 27 -18.65 0.91 -1.88
CA SER A 27 -19.89 0.64 -2.62
C SER A 27 -20.47 1.88 -3.30
N HIS A 28 -20.12 3.07 -2.78
CA HIS A 28 -20.56 4.36 -3.25
C HIS A 28 -19.73 4.92 -4.43
N ASN A 29 -18.70 4.21 -4.89
CA ASN A 29 -17.90 4.63 -6.05
C ASN A 29 -18.65 4.42 -7.38
N ASP A 30 -18.37 5.27 -8.36
CA ASP A 30 -18.80 5.07 -9.75
C ASP A 30 -18.01 3.89 -10.37
N GLY A 31 -18.72 2.76 -10.58
CA GLY A 31 -18.14 1.53 -11.12
C GLY A 31 -17.46 1.71 -12.48
N PRO A 32 -18.15 2.24 -13.51
CA PRO A 32 -17.54 2.57 -14.79
C PRO A 32 -16.29 3.44 -14.69
N ALA A 33 -16.29 4.48 -13.85
CA ALA A 33 -15.12 5.34 -13.66
C ALA A 33 -13.93 4.57 -13.03
N VAL A 34 -14.21 3.70 -12.05
CA VAL A 34 -13.18 2.84 -11.42
C VAL A 34 -12.61 1.84 -12.44
N ALA A 35 -13.44 1.24 -13.28
CA ALA A 35 -12.99 0.31 -14.32
C ALA A 35 -12.07 1.02 -15.35
N ALA A 36 -12.49 2.19 -15.83
CA ALA A 36 -11.70 2.99 -16.76
C ALA A 36 -10.33 3.37 -16.16
N MET A 37 -10.30 3.80 -14.89
CA MET A 37 -9.06 4.12 -14.19
C MET A 37 -8.17 2.87 -14.03
N LEU A 38 -8.74 1.73 -13.64
CA LEU A 38 -8.00 0.48 -13.47
C LEU A 38 -7.31 0.03 -14.77
N GLU A 39 -7.98 0.15 -15.91
CA GLU A 39 -7.40 -0.16 -17.23
C GLU A 39 -6.33 0.84 -17.66
N ALA A 40 -6.58 2.14 -17.42
CA ALA A 40 -5.66 3.21 -17.77
C ALA A 40 -4.35 3.15 -16.98
N THR A 41 -4.42 2.77 -15.70
CA THR A 41 -3.27 2.70 -14.78
C THR A 41 -2.92 1.28 -14.35
N SER A 42 -3.25 0.28 -15.17
CA SER A 42 -2.96 -1.12 -14.87
C SER A 42 -1.46 -1.34 -14.64
N LEU A 43 -1.12 -2.03 -13.55
CA LEU A 43 0.27 -2.43 -13.25
C LEU A 43 0.90 -3.25 -14.39
N GLY A 44 0.09 -4.01 -15.16
CA GLY A 44 0.57 -4.77 -16.31
C GLY A 44 1.09 -3.91 -17.47
N ARG A 45 0.79 -2.60 -17.45
CA ARG A 45 1.26 -1.61 -18.43
C ARG A 45 2.33 -0.69 -17.83
N GLN A 46 2.65 -0.83 -16.55
CA GLN A 46 3.61 0.04 -15.86
C GLN A 46 5.05 -0.43 -16.15
N PRO A 47 5.97 0.48 -16.53
CA PRO A 47 7.37 0.12 -16.67
C PRO A 47 8.00 -0.25 -15.33
N TRP A 48 9.10 -0.98 -15.37
CA TRP A 48 9.93 -1.21 -14.18
C TRP A 48 10.64 0.08 -13.78
N LEU A 49 10.23 0.66 -12.65
CA LEU A 49 10.68 1.98 -12.20
C LEU A 49 11.77 1.95 -11.13
N ALA A 50 12.14 0.78 -10.59
CA ALA A 50 13.11 0.74 -9.50
C ALA A 50 14.49 1.36 -9.83
N PRO A 51 15.06 1.19 -11.04
CA PRO A 51 16.30 1.88 -11.42
C PRO A 51 16.17 3.41 -11.32
N GLN A 52 15.08 3.96 -11.84
CA GLN A 52 14.78 5.39 -11.85
C GLN A 52 14.56 5.90 -10.42
N LEU A 53 13.78 5.16 -9.61
CA LEU A 53 13.51 5.51 -8.21
C LEU A 53 14.79 5.58 -7.36
N ARG A 54 15.74 4.67 -7.59
CA ARG A 54 17.05 4.69 -6.92
C ARG A 54 17.90 5.91 -7.30
N GLN A 55 17.76 6.41 -8.52
CA GLN A 55 18.54 7.55 -9.02
C GLN A 55 17.96 8.91 -8.63
N LEU A 56 16.70 8.97 -8.15
CA LEU A 56 16.09 10.23 -7.75
C LEU A 56 16.89 10.85 -6.60
N PRO A 57 17.31 12.13 -6.68
CA PRO A 57 18.10 12.81 -5.65
C PRO A 57 17.26 13.27 -4.45
N LEU A 58 16.04 12.75 -4.31
CA LEU A 58 15.11 13.07 -3.24
C LEU A 58 15.19 12.00 -2.14
N PRO A 59 15.12 12.40 -0.85
CA PRO A 59 14.86 11.49 0.26
C PRO A 59 13.63 10.64 -0.05
N LYS A 60 13.72 9.34 0.20
CA LYS A 60 12.65 8.39 -0.11
C LYS A 60 12.57 7.31 0.95
N LEU A 61 11.35 6.96 1.31
CA LEU A 61 11.09 5.90 2.28
C LEU A 61 9.81 5.17 1.88
N VAL A 62 9.85 3.84 1.90
CA VAL A 62 8.66 3.00 1.78
C VAL A 62 8.24 2.53 3.17
N LEU A 63 6.95 2.68 3.47
CA LEU A 63 6.32 2.14 4.67
C LEU A 63 5.52 0.90 4.27
N CYS A 64 5.81 -0.25 4.88
CA CYS A 64 5.03 -1.48 4.69
C CYS A 64 4.56 -2.02 6.02
N GLY A 65 3.36 -2.62 6.05
CA GLY A 65 2.92 -3.39 7.20
C GLY A 65 3.75 -4.65 7.40
N ALA A 66 3.91 -5.07 8.66
CA ALA A 66 4.61 -6.29 9.05
C ALA A 66 4.03 -7.57 8.42
N GLU A 67 2.72 -7.59 8.15
CA GLU A 67 2.02 -8.74 7.55
C GLU A 67 2.02 -8.70 6.01
N ASP A 68 2.52 -7.64 5.39
CA ASP A 68 2.63 -7.52 3.93
C ASP A 68 3.98 -8.02 3.39
N ALA A 69 4.17 -9.34 3.47
CA ALA A 69 5.41 -9.98 3.02
C ALA A 69 5.74 -9.69 1.54
N LYS A 70 4.72 -9.58 0.68
CA LYS A 70 4.88 -9.33 -0.75
C LYS A 70 5.54 -7.97 -0.99
N PHE A 71 5.00 -6.89 -0.43
CA PHE A 71 5.52 -5.55 -0.69
C PHE A 71 6.81 -5.26 0.08
N GLN A 72 7.03 -5.91 1.22
CA GLN A 72 8.35 -5.90 1.86
C GLN A 72 9.42 -6.51 0.94
N ALA A 73 9.15 -7.69 0.35
CA ALA A 73 10.08 -8.34 -0.56
C ALA A 73 10.33 -7.51 -1.83
N LEU A 74 9.28 -6.94 -2.43
CA LEU A 74 9.41 -6.06 -3.60
C LEU A 74 10.25 -4.81 -3.29
N THR A 75 10.05 -4.20 -2.13
CA THR A 75 10.81 -3.01 -1.72
C THR A 75 12.29 -3.33 -1.51
N ARG A 76 12.59 -4.46 -0.84
CA ARG A 76 13.98 -4.93 -0.66
C ARG A 76 14.64 -5.25 -2.01
N ALA A 77 13.94 -5.95 -2.90
CA ALA A 77 14.44 -6.26 -4.25
C ALA A 77 14.64 -4.99 -5.10
N ALA A 78 13.82 -3.96 -4.88
CA ALA A 78 13.98 -2.66 -5.52
C ALA A 78 15.16 -1.83 -4.95
N GLY A 79 15.77 -2.26 -3.83
CA GLY A 79 16.86 -1.55 -3.18
C GLY A 79 16.41 -0.20 -2.61
N LEU A 80 15.15 -0.11 -2.17
CA LEU A 80 14.59 1.11 -1.60
C LEU A 80 14.61 1.05 -0.06
N PRO A 81 14.80 2.19 0.63
CA PRO A 81 14.68 2.26 2.08
C PRO A 81 13.29 1.81 2.53
N LEU A 82 13.24 0.94 3.53
CA LEU A 82 12.02 0.31 4.04
C LEU A 82 11.92 0.48 5.54
N ARG A 83 10.75 0.91 6.03
CA ARG A 83 10.38 0.81 7.44
C ARG A 83 9.08 0.01 7.60
N ILE A 84 9.05 -0.78 8.67
CA ILE A 84 7.95 -1.69 8.97
C ILE A 84 6.99 -1.04 9.96
N ILE A 85 5.69 -1.18 9.69
CA ILE A 85 4.61 -0.82 10.59
C ILE A 85 4.10 -2.09 11.25
N GLU A 86 4.27 -2.19 12.57
CA GLU A 86 3.83 -3.35 13.34
C GLU A 86 2.30 -3.44 13.41
N GLN A 87 1.78 -4.67 13.50
CA GLN A 87 0.34 -4.98 13.58
C GLN A 87 -0.46 -4.38 12.41
N ALA A 88 0.09 -4.53 11.21
CA ALA A 88 -0.47 -3.96 9.99
C ALA A 88 -0.16 -4.84 8.77
N GLY A 89 -1.13 -4.98 7.88
CA GLY A 89 -0.94 -5.53 6.54
C GLY A 89 -0.81 -4.45 5.48
N HIS A 90 -1.50 -4.62 4.35
CA HIS A 90 -1.30 -3.78 3.17
C HIS A 90 -1.72 -2.33 3.41
N ASN A 91 -2.92 -2.14 3.98
CA ASN A 91 -3.43 -0.81 4.34
C ASN A 91 -2.87 -0.35 5.69
N ALA A 92 -1.54 -0.28 5.82
CA ALA A 92 -0.88 -0.08 7.11
C ALA A 92 -1.30 1.20 7.85
N HIS A 93 -1.59 2.27 7.11
CA HIS A 93 -2.10 3.53 7.67
C HIS A 93 -3.49 3.40 8.28
N LEU A 94 -4.34 2.47 7.78
CA LEU A 94 -5.64 2.18 8.38
C LEU A 94 -5.51 1.23 9.57
N ALA A 95 -4.62 0.23 9.46
CA ALA A 95 -4.45 -0.78 10.49
C ALA A 95 -3.78 -0.22 11.76
N ASN A 96 -2.74 0.61 11.61
CA ASN A 96 -2.03 1.23 12.71
C ASN A 96 -1.69 2.70 12.40
N PRO A 97 -2.69 3.60 12.42
CA PRO A 97 -2.51 5.02 12.06
C PRO A 97 -1.48 5.72 12.94
N ARG A 98 -1.40 5.35 14.23
CA ARG A 98 -0.45 5.96 15.17
C ARG A 98 0.99 5.62 14.80
N ALA A 99 1.31 4.36 14.56
CA ALA A 99 2.66 3.96 14.17
C ALA A 99 3.02 4.50 12.79
N PHE A 100 2.08 4.48 11.84
CA PHE A 100 2.28 5.06 10.51
C PHE A 100 2.61 6.55 10.59
N ALA A 101 1.83 7.33 11.35
CA ALA A 101 2.06 8.76 11.55
C ALA A 101 3.40 9.04 12.25
N ALA A 102 3.81 8.22 13.21
CA ALA A 102 5.09 8.37 13.89
C ALA A 102 6.28 8.20 12.91
N GLN A 103 6.22 7.18 12.06
CA GLN A 103 7.24 6.93 11.03
C GLN A 103 7.27 8.02 9.97
N LEU A 104 6.09 8.50 9.54
CA LEU A 104 5.99 9.61 8.60
C LEU A 104 6.57 10.90 9.20
N ASN A 105 6.22 11.24 10.45
CA ASN A 105 6.72 12.43 11.10
C ASN A 105 8.24 12.38 11.29
N ASP A 106 8.78 11.23 11.70
CA ASP A 106 10.24 11.08 11.80
C ASP A 106 10.93 11.29 10.43
N PHE A 107 10.38 10.74 9.35
CA PHE A 107 10.93 10.96 8.00
C PHE A 107 10.85 12.41 7.54
N LEU A 108 9.77 13.13 7.87
CA LEU A 108 9.61 14.54 7.50
C LEU A 108 10.57 15.47 8.25
N VAL A 109 10.89 15.14 9.50
CA VAL A 109 11.83 15.91 10.33
C VAL A 109 13.29 15.50 10.06
N ASN A 110 13.52 14.20 9.85
CA ASN A 110 14.83 13.60 9.61
C ASN A 110 14.82 12.83 8.28
N PRO A 111 14.73 13.51 7.13
CA PRO A 111 14.77 12.85 5.84
C PRO A 111 16.17 12.31 5.63
N ALA A 112 16.31 10.98 5.77
CA ALA A 112 17.54 10.25 5.46
C ALA A 112 17.90 10.35 3.97
#